data_AF-A0AA96QQY3-F1
#
_entry.id   AF-A0AA96QQY3-F1
#
_cell.length_a   1.000
_cell.length_b   1.000
_cell.length_c   1.000
_cell.angle_alpha   90.00
_cell.angle_beta   90.00
_cell.angle_gamma   90.00
#
_symmetry.space_group_name_H-M   'P 1'
#
loop_
_entity.id
_entity.type
_entity.pdbx_description
1 polymer ?
#
loop_
_entity_poly.entity_id
_entity_poly.type
_entity_poly.pdbx_seq_one_letter_code
_entity_poly.pdbx_strand_id
1 'polypeptide(L)'
;MPVTCRNRKRHADDAPAVHDSVDAVRACFLAEQIWTCDWQVPARNDEDGEDYAVDCGGLAWFLPDDRGYTCEYGHEHIHAEVRRRERWDYAADPQEAGLLAGRGIQPVAMNGGGIDIDPQAMRYAASLPG
;
A
#
# COMPACT_ATOMS: atom_id res chain seq x y z
N MET A 1 10.95 -4.00 19.32
CA MET A 1 10.97 -2.62 18.77
C MET A 1 9.55 -2.12 18.75
N PRO A 2 9.28 -0.84 19.08
CA PRO A 2 7.94 -0.28 19.02
C PRO A 2 7.37 -0.39 17.59
N VAL A 3 6.13 -0.84 17.48
CA VAL A 3 5.41 -1.02 16.21
C VAL A 3 4.21 -0.09 16.18
N THR A 4 4.05 0.66 15.09
CA THR A 4 2.88 1.53 14.89
C THR A 4 1.68 0.69 14.48
N CYS A 5 0.71 0.54 15.37
CA CYS A 5 -0.61 0.01 15.05
C CYS A 5 -1.41 1.04 14.28
N ARG A 6 -1.78 0.68 13.05
CA ARG A 6 -2.66 1.48 12.19
C ARG A 6 -4.15 1.15 12.37
N ASN A 7 -4.52 0.34 13.36
CA ASN A 7 -5.93 0.09 13.74
C ASN A 7 -6.55 1.26 14.48
N ARG A 8 -6.75 2.37 13.76
CA ARG A 8 -7.26 3.63 14.32
C ARG A 8 -8.56 3.44 15.11
N LYS A 9 -9.49 2.61 14.61
CA LYS A 9 -10.78 2.33 15.27
C LYS A 9 -10.69 1.67 16.65
N ARG A 10 -9.54 1.09 17.01
CA ARG A 10 -9.32 0.43 18.30
C ARG A 10 -8.56 1.31 19.29
N HIS A 11 -8.23 2.53 18.90
CA HIS A 11 -7.46 3.47 19.68
C HIS A 11 -8.21 4.79 19.86
N ALA A 12 -7.82 5.56 20.88
CA ALA A 12 -8.43 6.85 21.15
C ALA A 12 -8.24 7.79 19.94
N ASP A 13 -9.25 8.62 19.68
CA ASP A 13 -9.24 9.67 18.66
C ASP A 13 -8.98 9.21 17.22
N ASP A 14 -9.22 7.93 16.91
CA ASP A 14 -8.94 7.32 15.60
C ASP A 14 -7.49 7.58 15.13
N ALA A 15 -6.54 7.65 16.08
CA ALA A 15 -5.14 7.90 15.81
C ALA A 15 -4.31 6.59 15.77
N PRO A 16 -3.21 6.54 15.00
CA PRO A 16 -2.25 5.44 15.11
C PRO A 16 -1.69 5.36 16.54
N ALA A 17 -1.62 4.15 17.10
CA ALA A 17 -1.01 3.91 18.40
C ALA A 17 0.32 3.18 18.26
N VAL A 18 1.21 3.34 19.23
CA VAL A 18 2.47 2.60 19.29
C VAL A 18 2.34 1.49 20.32
N HIS A 19 2.71 0.27 19.95
CA HIS A 19 2.73 -0.90 20.82
C HIS A 19 4.15 -1.41 21.00
N ASP A 20 4.43 -2.04 22.14
CA ASP A 20 5.76 -2.52 22.49
C ASP A 20 6.17 -3.78 21.72
N SER A 21 5.19 -4.50 21.14
CA SER A 21 5.41 -5.72 20.37
C SER A 21 4.37 -5.89 19.28
N VAL A 22 4.72 -6.74 18.32
CA VAL A 22 3.82 -7.22 17.27
C VAL A 22 2.62 -7.97 17.86
N ASP A 23 2.80 -8.76 18.92
CA ASP A 23 1.69 -9.47 19.58
C ASP A 23 0.67 -8.52 20.23
N ALA A 24 1.13 -7.38 20.74
CA ALA A 24 0.23 -6.34 21.26
C ALA A 24 -0.55 -5.64 20.13
N VAL A 25 0.07 -5.43 18.97
CA VAL A 25 -0.64 -4.99 17.75
C VAL A 25 -1.67 -6.03 17.32
N ARG A 26 -1.28 -7.31 17.26
CA ARG A 26 -2.17 -8.43 16.92
C ARG A 26 -3.38 -8.49 17.85
N ALA A 27 -3.23 -8.26 19.15
CA ALA A 27 -4.33 -8.24 20.11
C ALA A 27 -5.38 -7.15 19.83
N CYS A 28 -5.03 -6.10 19.07
CA CYS A 28 -5.99 -5.10 18.60
C CYS A 28 -6.87 -5.61 17.44
N PHE A 29 -6.44 -6.66 16.74
CA PHE A 29 -7.17 -7.31 15.65
C PHE A 29 -7.77 -8.63 16.14
N LEU A 30 -8.91 -9.03 15.58
CA LEU A 30 -9.44 -10.37 15.87
C LEU A 30 -8.54 -11.39 15.16
N ALA A 31 -8.25 -12.55 15.76
CA ALA A 31 -7.33 -13.54 15.20
C ALA A 31 -7.70 -13.99 13.77
N GLU A 32 -8.99 -13.95 13.43
CA GLU A 32 -9.52 -14.27 12.09
C GLU A 32 -9.26 -13.16 11.04
N GLN A 33 -8.80 -12.00 11.47
CA GLN A 33 -8.50 -10.82 10.64
C GLN A 33 -7.00 -10.61 10.44
N ILE A 34 -6.18 -11.61 10.77
CA ILE A 34 -4.72 -11.56 10.67
C ILE A 34 -4.23 -12.71 9.77
N TRP A 35 -3.38 -12.41 8.78
CA TRP A 35 -2.74 -13.39 7.90
C TRP A 35 -1.33 -12.96 7.52
N THR A 36 -0.60 -13.76 6.75
CA THR A 36 0.73 -13.39 6.23
C THR A 36 0.61 -12.52 4.99
N CYS A 37 1.30 -11.40 4.97
CA CYS A 37 1.40 -10.53 3.80
C CYS A 37 2.08 -11.27 2.65
N ASP A 38 1.36 -11.37 1.54
CA ASP A 38 1.74 -11.98 0.28
C ASP A 38 2.26 -10.95 -0.74
N TRP A 39 2.57 -9.72 -0.27
CA TRP A 39 3.15 -8.70 -1.13
C TRP A 39 4.56 -9.11 -1.53
N GLN A 40 4.80 -9.20 -2.84
CA GLN A 40 6.11 -9.54 -3.39
C GLN A 40 7.10 -8.38 -3.21
N VAL A 41 8.15 -8.59 -2.42
CA VAL A 41 9.24 -7.65 -2.22
C VAL A 41 10.51 -8.13 -2.92
N PRO A 42 11.32 -7.22 -3.47
CA PRO A 42 12.58 -7.58 -4.09
C PRO A 42 13.55 -8.10 -3.01
N ALA A 43 14.21 -9.21 -3.32
CA ALA A 43 15.29 -9.81 -2.57
C ALA A 43 16.46 -10.07 -3.52
N ARG A 44 17.66 -10.16 -2.97
CA ARG A 44 18.87 -10.49 -3.72
C ARG A 44 19.53 -11.72 -3.12
N ASN A 45 19.94 -12.64 -3.98
CA ASN A 45 20.62 -13.84 -3.55
C ASN A 45 22.10 -13.51 -3.30
N ASP A 46 22.60 -13.80 -2.10
CA ASP A 46 23.97 -13.47 -1.71
C ASP A 46 25.01 -14.37 -2.42
N GLU A 47 24.61 -15.56 -2.89
CA GLU A 47 25.52 -16.53 -3.51
C GLU A 47 25.85 -16.19 -4.99
N ASP A 48 24.84 -15.82 -5.77
CA ASP A 48 24.96 -15.56 -7.21
C ASP A 48 24.64 -14.09 -7.59
N GLY A 49 24.11 -13.30 -6.66
CA GLY A 49 23.76 -11.91 -6.88
C GLY A 49 22.48 -11.69 -7.67
N GLU A 50 21.68 -12.72 -7.96
CA GLU A 50 20.43 -12.62 -8.72
C GLU A 50 19.32 -11.94 -7.91
N ASP A 51 18.55 -11.07 -8.57
CA ASP A 51 17.36 -10.43 -7.99
C ASP A 51 16.14 -11.33 -8.18
N TYR A 52 15.38 -11.55 -7.11
CA TYR A 52 14.16 -12.33 -7.10
C TYR A 52 13.10 -11.68 -6.21
N ALA A 53 11.87 -12.18 -6.26
CA ALA A 53 10.79 -11.71 -5.42
C ALA A 53 10.46 -12.75 -4.33
N VAL A 54 10.26 -12.29 -3.10
CA VAL A 54 9.75 -13.10 -2.00
C VAL A 54 8.50 -12.47 -1.42
N ASP A 55 7.64 -13.30 -0.82
CA ASP A 55 6.54 -12.79 -0.03
C ASP A 55 7.08 -12.01 1.17
N CYS A 56 6.50 -10.84 1.40
CA CYS A 56 6.83 -9.97 2.51
C CYS A 56 6.84 -10.71 3.86
N GLY A 57 5.92 -11.65 4.06
CA GLY A 57 5.85 -12.52 5.24
C GLY A 57 5.44 -11.81 6.54
N GLY A 58 5.41 -10.49 6.54
CA GLY A 58 4.93 -9.68 7.66
C GLY A 58 3.45 -9.91 7.92
N LEU A 59 3.01 -9.64 9.14
CA LEU A 59 1.61 -9.83 9.47
C LEU A 59 0.75 -8.76 8.82
N ALA A 60 -0.32 -9.20 8.17
CA ALA A 60 -1.31 -8.37 7.51
C ALA A 60 -2.64 -8.40 8.26
N TRP A 61 -3.41 -7.32 8.13
CA TRP A 61 -4.74 -7.18 8.69
C TRP A 61 -5.61 -6.24 7.86
N PHE A 62 -6.94 -6.36 8.01
CA PHE A 62 -7.88 -5.46 7.36
C PHE A 62 -7.81 -4.03 7.92
N LEU A 63 -7.89 -3.07 7.03
CA LEU A 63 -8.07 -1.66 7.37
C LEU A 63 -9.54 -1.40 7.79
N PRO A 64 -9.79 -0.35 8.57
CA PRO A 64 -11.14 0.09 8.89
C PRO A 64 -12.01 0.32 7.65
N ASP A 65 -13.33 0.17 7.82
CA ASP A 65 -14.34 0.43 6.79
C ASP A 65 -14.20 -0.43 5.52
N ASP A 66 -13.59 -1.61 5.67
CA ASP A 66 -13.40 -2.58 4.60
C ASP A 66 -12.68 -1.96 3.38
N ARG A 67 -11.78 -1.00 3.63
CA ARG A 67 -11.12 -0.27 2.53
C ARG A 67 -9.96 -1.03 1.88
N GLY A 68 -9.50 -2.11 2.52
CA GLY A 68 -8.31 -2.83 2.12
C GLY A 68 -7.62 -3.48 3.30
N TYR A 69 -6.31 -3.68 3.18
CA TYR A 69 -5.47 -4.29 4.20
C TYR A 69 -4.08 -3.66 4.23
N THR A 70 -3.37 -3.84 5.35
CA THR A 70 -2.00 -3.40 5.52
C THR A 70 -1.18 -4.40 6.31
N CYS A 71 0.15 -4.35 6.21
CA CYS A 71 1.05 -5.18 7.01
C CYS A 71 1.97 -4.38 7.94
N GLU A 72 2.63 -5.08 8.87
CA GLU A 72 3.55 -4.48 9.85
C GLU A 72 4.76 -3.77 9.26
N TYR A 73 5.13 -4.10 8.01
CA TYR A 73 6.18 -3.42 7.27
C TYR A 73 5.68 -2.22 6.45
N GLY A 74 4.38 -1.91 6.54
CA GLY A 74 3.79 -0.71 5.93
C GLY A 74 3.29 -0.88 4.50
N HIS A 75 3.23 -2.11 3.96
CA HIS A 75 2.53 -2.34 2.70
C HIS A 75 1.04 -2.09 2.92
N GLU A 76 0.43 -1.29 2.05
CA GLU A 76 -1.00 -0.99 2.08
C GLU A 76 -1.59 -1.40 0.73
N HIS A 77 -2.63 -2.23 0.74
CA HIS A 77 -3.42 -2.56 -0.43
C HIS A 77 -4.82 -2.02 -0.23
N ILE A 78 -5.15 -0.95 -0.96
CA ILE A 78 -6.49 -0.36 -0.96
C ILE A 78 -7.30 -0.92 -2.13
N HIS A 79 -8.54 -1.35 -1.86
CA HIS A 79 -9.40 -1.94 -2.89
C HIS A 79 -9.67 -0.98 -4.04
N ALA A 80 -9.74 -1.53 -5.26
CA ALA A 80 -9.90 -0.76 -6.48
C ALA A 80 -11.15 0.15 -6.47
N GLU A 81 -12.25 -0.27 -5.83
CA GLU A 81 -13.46 0.56 -5.71
C GLU A 81 -13.22 1.80 -4.84
N VAL A 82 -12.51 1.66 -3.72
CA VAL A 82 -12.15 2.77 -2.85
C VAL A 82 -11.25 3.75 -3.59
N ARG A 83 -10.21 3.24 -4.26
CA ARG A 83 -9.27 4.03 -5.07
C ARG A 83 -9.98 4.81 -6.17
N ARG A 84 -10.89 4.15 -6.91
CA ARG A 84 -11.73 4.78 -7.95
C ARG A 84 -12.61 5.90 -7.38
N ARG A 85 -13.27 5.66 -6.24
CA ARG A 85 -14.12 6.64 -5.56
C ARG A 85 -13.32 7.85 -5.07
N GLU A 86 -12.13 7.61 -4.53
CA GLU A 86 -11.22 8.64 -4.00
C GLU A 86 -10.35 9.31 -5.09
N ARG A 87 -10.47 8.87 -6.36
CA ARG A 87 -9.77 9.43 -7.53
C ARG A 87 -8.24 9.33 -7.45
N TRP A 88 -7.74 8.19 -6.99
CA TRP A 88 -6.31 7.86 -7.03
C TRP A 88 -6.09 6.40 -7.46
N ASP A 89 -4.91 6.05 -7.95
CA ASP A 89 -4.54 4.67 -8.30
C ASP A 89 -3.03 4.45 -8.12
N TYR A 90 -2.61 3.20 -8.01
CA TYR A 90 -1.21 2.83 -8.01
C TYR A 90 -0.63 2.91 -9.43
N ALA A 91 0.62 3.32 -9.52
CA ALA A 91 1.41 3.28 -10.75
C ALA A 91 2.71 2.52 -10.49
N ALA A 92 3.03 1.60 -11.40
CA ALA A 92 4.27 0.83 -11.41
C ALA A 92 5.48 1.66 -11.83
N ASP A 93 5.27 2.69 -12.66
CA ASP A 93 6.32 3.52 -13.22
C ASP A 93 5.84 4.96 -13.53
N PRO A 94 6.76 5.88 -13.87
CA PRO A 94 6.40 7.26 -14.19
C PRO A 94 5.48 7.42 -15.42
N GLN A 95 5.51 6.48 -16.35
CA GLN A 95 4.66 6.51 -17.55
C GLN A 95 3.20 6.23 -17.19
N GLU A 96 2.95 5.16 -16.42
CA GLU A 96 1.63 4.85 -15.88
C GLU A 96 1.12 5.97 -14.97
N ALA A 97 1.99 6.54 -14.14
CA ALA A 97 1.68 7.70 -13.31
C ALA A 97 1.21 8.89 -14.15
N GLY A 98 1.87 9.16 -15.29
CA GLY A 98 1.46 10.17 -16.25
C GLY A 98 0.09 9.89 -16.85
N LEU A 99 -0.17 8.65 -17.29
CA LEU A 99 -1.47 8.28 -17.85
C LEU A 99 -2.62 8.49 -16.86
N LEU A 100 -2.42 8.12 -15.59
CA LEU A 100 -3.39 8.36 -14.51
C LEU A 100 -3.61 9.85 -14.27
N ALA A 101 -2.53 10.61 -14.11
CA ALA A 101 -2.58 12.06 -13.87
C ALA A 101 -3.32 12.80 -14.99
N GLY A 102 -3.10 12.41 -16.26
CA GLY A 102 -3.79 12.99 -17.41
C GLY A 102 -5.29 12.74 -17.43
N ARG A 103 -5.77 11.71 -16.72
CA ARG A 103 -7.20 11.39 -16.52
C ARG A 103 -7.78 12.00 -15.24
N GLY A 104 -7.00 12.81 -14.51
CA GLY A 104 -7.41 13.39 -13.24
C GLY A 104 -7.48 12.38 -12.09
N ILE A 105 -6.70 11.29 -12.19
CA ILE A 105 -6.49 10.29 -11.13
C ILE A 105 -5.13 10.56 -10.50
N GLN A 106 -5.05 10.71 -9.18
CA GLN A 106 -3.78 10.93 -8.49
C GLN A 106 -2.94 9.65 -8.47
N PRO A 107 -1.73 9.64 -9.05
CA PRO A 107 -0.88 8.47 -9.04
C PRO A 107 -0.16 8.32 -7.69
N VAL A 108 -0.04 7.07 -7.23
CA VAL A 108 0.67 6.67 -6.01
C VAL A 108 1.64 5.55 -6.39
N ALA A 109 2.86 5.57 -5.88
CA ALA A 109 3.79 4.46 -6.12
C ALA A 109 3.25 3.15 -5.54
N MET A 110 3.65 2.01 -6.10
CA MET A 110 3.26 0.67 -5.60
C MET A 110 3.54 0.46 -4.10
N ASN A 111 4.53 1.16 -3.53
CA ASN A 111 4.84 1.12 -2.09
C ASN A 111 4.01 2.10 -1.24
N GLY A 112 2.99 2.76 -1.80
CA GLY A 112 2.17 3.78 -1.13
C GLY A 112 2.80 5.18 -1.06
N GLY A 113 4.01 5.37 -1.60
CA GLY A 113 4.71 6.64 -1.64
C GLY A 113 4.34 7.54 -2.82
N GLY A 114 5.04 8.67 -2.95
CA GLY A 114 4.99 9.50 -4.16
C GLY A 114 5.70 8.83 -5.33
N ILE A 115 5.27 9.14 -6.56
CA ILE A 115 5.90 8.68 -7.80
C ILE A 115 6.11 9.85 -8.75
N ASP A 116 7.22 9.84 -9.49
CA ASP A 116 7.47 10.80 -10.56
C ASP A 116 6.42 10.65 -11.67
N ILE A 117 6.11 11.74 -12.35
CA ILE A 117 5.11 11.77 -13.42
C ILE A 117 5.81 12.03 -14.76
N ASP A 118 5.58 11.17 -15.75
CA ASP A 118 5.95 11.46 -17.13
C ASP A 118 4.99 12.52 -17.73
N PRO A 119 5.49 13.74 -18.02
CA PRO A 119 4.67 14.82 -18.55
C PRO A 119 4.17 14.54 -19.98
N GLN A 120 4.85 13.70 -20.78
CA GLN A 120 4.38 13.35 -22.12
C GLN A 120 3.17 12.42 -22.04
N ALA A 121 3.26 11.37 -21.22
CA ALA A 121 2.15 10.45 -20.97
C ALA A 121 0.93 11.18 -20.39
N MET A 122 1.15 12.13 -19.47
CA MET A 122 0.10 12.99 -18.92
C MET A 122 -0.63 13.80 -20.00
N ARG A 123 0.12 14.53 -20.85
CA ARG A 123 -0.48 15.33 -21.92
C ARG A 123 -1.23 14.47 -22.94
N TYR A 124 -0.67 13.31 -23.29
CA TYR A 124 -1.31 12.35 -24.16
C TYR A 124 -2.65 11.90 -23.59
N ALA A 125 -2.68 11.41 -22.36
CA ALA A 125 -3.92 10.95 -21.72
C ALA A 125 -4.96 12.08 -21.57
N ALA A 126 -4.53 13.30 -21.26
CA ALA A 126 -5.42 14.47 -21.16
C ALA A 126 -6.07 14.89 -22.50
N SER A 127 -5.48 14.48 -23.62
CA SER A 127 -6.00 14.76 -24.97
C SER A 127 -7.01 13.72 -25.49
N LEU A 128 -7.15 12.58 -24.80
CA LEU A 128 -8.12 11.56 -25.16
C LEU A 128 -9.52 11.96 -24.67
N PRO A 129 -10.58 11.65 -25.42
CA PRO A 129 -11.95 11.81 -24.93
C PRO A 129 -12.18 10.92 -23.70
N GLY A 130 -12.82 11.49 -22.67
CA GLY A 130 -13.10 10.85 -21.37
C GLY A 130 -14.38 10.03 -21.33
#